data_AF-A0A392QDG1-F1
#
_entry.id   AF-A0A392QDG1-F1
#
_cell.length_a   1.000
_cell.length_b   1.000
_cell.length_c   1.000
_cell.angle_alpha   90.00
_cell.angle_beta   90.00
_cell.angle_gamma   90.00
#
_symmetry.space_group_name_H-M   'P 1'
#
loop_
_entity.id
_entity.type
_entity.pdbx_description
1 polymer ?
#
loop_
_entity_poly.entity_id
_entity_poly.type
_entity_poly.pdbx_seq_one_letter_code
_entity_poly.pdbx_strand_id
1 'polypeptide(L)'
;GQCRLDNTGNFYCHQGKSKKTHLTVAAATSSAGVLGVLVILAWFLRRRFINNKNPPYQIIELFLKNHGHLAAKRFTYAEIKKATNSFKNKLGQGGYGSVYKGTLQDGSLVAVKVLSESNGNGEEFINEVLKEL
;
A
#
# COMPACT_ATOMS: atom_id res chain seq x y z
N GLY A 1 -8.94 6.10 -49.42
CA GLY A 1 -9.11 4.84 -50.19
C GLY A 1 -9.72 5.19 -51.53
N GLN A 2 -9.30 4.55 -52.62
CA GLN A 2 -9.88 4.78 -53.93
C GLN A 2 -11.11 3.87 -54.11
N CYS A 3 -12.29 4.44 -54.39
CA CYS A 3 -13.51 3.68 -54.70
C CYS A 3 -13.71 3.61 -56.21
N ARG A 4 -14.23 2.48 -56.71
CA ARG A 4 -14.48 2.24 -58.14
C ARG A 4 -15.87 1.64 -58.38
N LEU A 5 -16.34 1.79 -59.61
CA LEU A 5 -17.63 1.26 -60.10
C LEU A 5 -17.38 -0.04 -60.86
N ASP A 6 -18.18 -1.08 -60.62
CA ASP A 6 -18.16 -2.28 -61.46
C ASP A 6 -19.11 -2.17 -62.67
N ASN A 7 -19.00 -3.15 -63.58
CA ASN A 7 -19.79 -3.17 -64.82
C ASN A 7 -21.28 -3.50 -64.59
N THR A 8 -21.71 -3.73 -63.35
CA THR A 8 -23.11 -3.92 -62.96
C THR A 8 -23.72 -2.67 -62.29
N GLY A 9 -22.95 -1.57 -62.23
CA GLY A 9 -23.40 -0.30 -61.67
C GLY A 9 -23.26 -0.22 -60.14
N ASN A 10 -22.60 -1.19 -59.51
CA ASN A 10 -22.39 -1.16 -58.06
C ASN A 10 -21.06 -0.48 -57.73
N PHE A 11 -21.12 0.48 -56.79
CA PHE A 11 -19.93 1.13 -56.24
C PHE A 11 -19.32 0.26 -55.14
N TYR A 12 -18.04 -0.06 -55.26
CA TYR A 12 -17.29 -0.74 -54.21
C TYR A 12 -15.99 0.01 -53.92
N CYS A 13 -15.69 0.15 -52.63
CA CYS A 13 -14.44 0.74 -52.19
C CYS A 13 -13.42 -0.37 -51.94
N HIS A 14 -12.31 -0.33 -52.67
CA HIS A 14 -11.22 -1.26 -52.40
C HIS A 14 -10.53 -0.81 -51.10
N GLN A 15 -10.87 -1.44 -49.98
CA GLN A 15 -10.08 -1.32 -48.76
C GLN A 15 -8.76 -2.06 -49.00
N GLY A 16 -7.71 -1.29 -49.29
CA GLY A 16 -6.37 -1.82 -49.37
C GLY A 16 -6.02 -2.51 -48.05
N LYS A 17 -6.03 -3.84 -48.05
CA LYS A 17 -5.45 -4.63 -46.97
C LYS A 17 -3.94 -4.42 -47.05
N SER A 18 -3.39 -3.54 -46.20
CA SER A 18 -1.94 -3.41 -46.05
C SER A 18 -1.38 -4.75 -45.56
N LYS A 19 -0.75 -5.51 -46.47
CA LYS A 19 -0.08 -6.77 -46.16
C LYS A 19 1.29 -6.44 -45.56
N LYS A 20 1.36 -6.61 -44.24
CA LYS A 20 2.51 -6.90 -43.35
C LYS A 20 3.91 -6.75 -43.97
N THR A 21 4.64 -5.72 -43.54
CA THR A 21 6.10 -5.69 -43.56
C THR A 21 6.62 -6.76 -42.60
N HIS A 22 7.02 -7.91 -43.15
CA HIS A 22 7.95 -8.80 -42.47
C HIS A 22 9.31 -8.10 -42.50
N LEU A 23 9.54 -7.18 -41.54
CA LEU A 23 10.91 -6.82 -41.21
C LEU A 23 11.45 -7.99 -40.46
N THR A 24 11.76 -9.06 -41.21
CA THR A 24 12.49 -10.15 -40.65
C THR A 24 13.75 -9.51 -40.06
N VAL A 25 14.05 -9.70 -38.79
CA VAL A 25 13.76 -11.00 -38.20
C VAL A 25 12.24 -11.25 -37.87
N ALA A 26 11.49 -10.15 -37.74
CA ALA A 26 10.03 -9.90 -37.65
C ALA A 26 9.39 -10.29 -36.33
N ALA A 27 9.24 -9.26 -35.49
CA ALA A 27 8.62 -9.25 -34.19
C ALA A 27 7.41 -10.19 -34.09
N ALA A 28 7.63 -11.33 -33.45
CA ALA A 28 6.58 -12.22 -33.00
C ALA A 28 5.95 -11.65 -31.72
N THR A 29 5.24 -10.52 -31.82
CA THR A 29 4.33 -10.12 -30.74
C THR A 29 3.02 -10.88 -30.90
N SER A 30 3.06 -12.16 -30.51
CA SER A 30 1.89 -12.87 -30.07
C SER A 30 1.31 -12.14 -28.85
N SER A 31 0.00 -11.88 -28.86
CA SER A 31 -0.79 -11.18 -27.83
C SER A 31 -0.52 -11.63 -26.39
N ALA A 32 0.04 -12.83 -26.19
CA ALA A 32 0.49 -13.34 -24.90
C ALA A 32 1.63 -12.53 -24.26
N GLY A 33 2.55 -11.96 -25.04
CA GLY A 33 3.68 -11.20 -24.51
C GLY A 33 3.26 -9.89 -23.86
N VAL A 34 2.31 -9.19 -24.48
CA VAL A 34 1.77 -7.92 -23.94
C VAL A 34 1.04 -8.17 -22.63
N LEU A 35 0.24 -9.24 -22.56
CA LEU A 35 -0.44 -9.65 -21.33
C LEU A 35 0.57 -10.03 -20.23
N GLY A 36 1.63 -10.76 -20.58
CA GLY A 36 2.71 -11.11 -19.64
C GLY A 36 3.40 -9.87 -19.05
N VAL A 37 3.75 -8.90 -19.91
CA VAL A 37 4.36 -7.63 -19.46
C VAL A 37 3.42 -6.84 -18.57
N LEU A 38 2.12 -6.73 -18.92
CA LEU A 38 1.13 -6.04 -18.10
C LEU A 38 0.92 -6.72 -16.74
N VAL A 39 0.91 -8.06 -16.69
CA VAL A 39 0.82 -8.82 -15.44
C VAL A 39 2.06 -8.63 -14.58
N ILE A 40 3.26 -8.64 -15.19
CA ILE A 40 4.52 -8.39 -14.47
C ILE A 40 4.55 -6.95 -13.94
N LEU A 41 4.13 -5.96 -14.73
CA LEU A 41 4.02 -4.57 -14.31
C LEU A 41 3.00 -4.41 -13.18
N ALA A 42 1.81 -5.01 -13.31
CA ALA A 42 0.80 -4.98 -12.27
C ALA A 42 1.27 -5.69 -10.99
N TRP A 43 1.97 -6.81 -11.10
CA TRP A 43 2.59 -7.50 -9.97
C TRP A 43 3.68 -6.66 -9.32
N PHE A 44 4.55 -6.02 -10.10
CA PHE A 44 5.61 -5.17 -9.61
C PHE A 44 5.06 -3.89 -8.95
N LEU A 45 4.04 -3.27 -9.53
CA LEU A 45 3.33 -2.12 -8.96
C LEU A 45 2.57 -2.51 -7.69
N ARG A 46 1.85 -3.66 -7.67
CA ARG A 46 1.24 -4.19 -6.44
C ARG A 46 2.29 -4.47 -5.38
N ARG A 47 3.39 -5.13 -5.74
CA ARG A 47 4.48 -5.45 -4.80
C ARG A 47 5.13 -4.18 -4.27
N ARG A 48 5.33 -3.15 -5.10
CA ARG A 48 5.81 -1.84 -4.66
C ARG A 48 4.82 -1.16 -3.72
N PHE A 49 3.52 -1.21 -4.00
CA PHE A 49 2.50 -0.61 -3.15
C PHE A 49 2.34 -1.34 -1.81
N ILE A 50 2.41 -2.67 -1.83
CA ILE A 50 2.36 -3.53 -0.62
C ILE A 50 3.65 -3.37 0.20
N ASN A 51 4.81 -3.29 -0.44
CA ASN A 51 6.11 -3.16 0.24
C ASN A 51 6.38 -1.71 0.71
N ASN A 52 5.66 -0.71 0.22
CA ASN A 52 5.81 0.69 0.66
C ASN A 52 5.05 1.00 1.95
N LYS A 53 4.59 -0.02 2.68
CA LYS A 53 4.23 0.12 4.09
C LYS A 53 5.50 0.13 4.93
N ASN A 54 6.33 1.17 4.78
CA ASN A 54 7.29 1.50 5.82
C ASN A 54 6.48 2.08 6.98
N PRO A 55 6.41 1.40 8.14
CA PRO A 55 5.52 1.82 9.19
C PRO A 55 5.94 3.18 9.77
N PRO A 56 4.99 3.94 10.35
CA PRO A 56 5.23 5.22 11.05
C PRO A 56 6.29 5.13 12.18
N TYR A 57 6.74 3.92 12.49
CA TYR A 57 7.78 3.59 13.46
C TYR A 57 9.14 4.27 13.19
N GLN A 58 9.61 4.32 11.93
CA GLN A 58 10.92 4.95 11.65
C GLN A 58 10.91 6.45 11.95
N ILE A 59 9.78 7.12 11.72
CA ILE A 59 9.60 8.52 12.03
C ILE A 59 9.62 8.71 13.56
N ILE A 60 8.88 7.88 14.30
CA ILE A 60 8.89 7.91 15.78
C ILE A 60 10.30 7.68 16.35
N GLU A 61 11.05 6.71 15.80
CA GLU A 61 12.44 6.47 16.24
C GLU A 61 13.35 7.66 15.98
N LEU A 62 13.24 8.30 14.81
CA LEU A 62 14.01 9.50 14.47
C LEU A 62 13.64 10.68 15.37
N PHE A 63 12.34 10.88 15.65
CA PHE A 63 11.87 11.94 16.55
C PHE A 63 12.35 11.72 18.00
N LEU A 64 12.24 10.50 18.53
CA LEU A 64 12.73 10.14 19.87
C LEU A 64 14.26 10.28 19.99
N LYS A 65 14.99 9.93 18.92
CA LYS A 65 16.45 10.06 18.87
C LYS A 65 16.90 11.52 18.86
N ASN A 66 16.17 12.40 18.17
CA ASN A 66 16.51 13.82 18.08
C ASN A 66 16.11 14.64 19.32
N HIS A 67 15.03 14.25 20.01
CA HIS A 67 14.48 15.04 21.12
C HIS A 67 14.97 14.64 22.52
N GLY A 68 15.80 13.60 22.65
CA GLY A 68 16.78 13.41 23.73
C GLY A 68 16.36 13.43 25.21
N HIS A 69 15.13 13.82 25.58
CA HIS A 69 14.82 14.22 26.96
C HIS A 69 13.46 13.76 27.48
N LEU A 70 12.71 12.98 26.71
CA LEU A 70 11.45 12.42 27.20
C LEU A 70 11.53 10.92 27.08
N ALA A 71 12.07 10.32 28.15
CA ALA A 71 12.31 8.91 28.30
C ALA A 71 10.98 8.14 28.43
N ALA A 72 10.17 8.14 27.38
CA ALA A 72 9.08 7.19 27.25
C ALA A 72 9.69 5.78 27.31
N LYS A 73 9.34 5.03 28.36
CA LYS A 73 9.81 3.66 28.54
C LYS A 73 9.40 2.83 27.32
N ARG A 74 10.40 2.25 26.64
CA ARG A 74 10.17 1.43 25.45
C ARG A 74 9.70 0.05 25.88
N PHE A 75 8.60 -0.40 25.30
CA PHE A 75 8.09 -1.75 25.48
C PHE A 75 8.07 -2.44 24.13
N THR A 76 8.49 -3.70 24.13
CA THR A 76 8.36 -4.59 22.98
C THR A 76 6.90 -4.98 22.78
N TYR A 77 6.54 -5.33 21.54
CA TYR A 77 5.19 -5.82 21.25
C TYR A 77 4.81 -7.04 22.10
N ALA A 78 5.78 -7.93 22.38
CA ALA A 78 5.57 -9.10 23.22
C ALA A 78 5.19 -8.71 24.66
N GLU A 79 5.85 -7.70 25.24
CA GLU A 79 5.52 -7.18 26.57
C GLU A 79 4.13 -6.56 26.60
N ILE A 80 3.77 -5.75 25.61
CA ILE A 80 2.44 -5.14 25.50
C ILE A 80 1.36 -6.21 25.32
N LYS A 81 1.62 -7.22 24.48
CA LYS A 81 0.70 -8.34 24.28
C LYS A 81 0.49 -9.13 25.58
N LYS A 82 1.55 -9.37 26.34
CA LYS A 82 1.45 -10.01 27.66
C LYS A 82 0.68 -9.14 28.64
N ALA A 83 1.00 -7.85 28.72
CA ALA A 83 0.37 -6.90 29.63
C ALA A 83 -1.13 -6.76 29.38
N THR A 84 -1.57 -6.81 28.12
CA THR A 84 -2.98 -6.69 27.72
C THR A 84 -3.73 -8.02 27.64
N ASN A 85 -3.10 -9.13 28.04
CA ASN A 85 -3.62 -10.49 27.86
C ASN A 85 -4.09 -10.76 26.43
N SER A 86 -3.20 -10.52 25.45
CA SER A 86 -3.50 -10.56 24.02
C SER A 86 -4.65 -9.64 23.61
N PHE A 87 -4.66 -8.41 24.11
CA PHE A 87 -5.65 -7.37 23.78
C PHE A 87 -7.11 -7.79 24.07
N LYS A 88 -7.33 -8.59 25.12
CA LYS A 88 -8.65 -9.15 25.44
C LYS A 88 -9.64 -8.11 25.96
N ASN A 89 -9.17 -7.18 26.80
CA ASN A 89 -10.03 -6.24 27.52
C ASN A 89 -10.03 -4.87 26.83
N LYS A 90 -10.92 -4.67 25.86
CA LYS A 90 -11.06 -3.39 25.16
C LYS A 90 -11.81 -2.38 26.04
N LEU A 91 -11.23 -1.21 26.22
CA LEU A 91 -11.80 -0.08 26.96
C LEU A 91 -12.57 0.88 26.06
N GLY A 92 -12.17 0.99 24.78
CA GLY A 92 -12.85 1.88 23.84
C GLY A 92 -12.32 1.78 22.40
N GLN A 93 -13.01 2.44 21.48
CA GLN A 93 -12.62 2.61 20.09
C GLN A 93 -12.93 4.03 19.63
N GLY A 94 -12.02 4.63 18.87
CA GLY A 94 -12.22 5.90 18.19
C GLY A 94 -11.63 5.88 16.78
N GLY A 95 -11.62 7.03 16.11
CA GLY A 95 -11.11 7.16 14.74
C GLY A 95 -9.64 6.76 14.60
N TYR A 96 -8.85 6.92 15.67
CA TYR A 96 -7.41 6.64 15.68
C TYR A 96 -7.05 5.22 16.10
N GLY A 97 -8.01 4.39 16.51
CA GLY A 97 -7.75 3.02 16.93
C GLY A 97 -8.53 2.54 18.16
N SER A 98 -8.02 1.48 18.80
CA SER A 98 -8.66 0.82 19.94
C SER A 98 -7.80 0.94 21.20
N VAL A 99 -8.44 1.17 22.35
CA VAL A 99 -7.77 1.26 23.65
C VAL A 99 -8.06 0.00 24.45
N TYR A 100 -7.03 -0.59 25.06
CA TYR A 100 -7.12 -1.83 25.84
C TYR A 100 -6.59 -1.65 27.25
N LYS A 101 -7.16 -2.37 28.20
CA LYS A 101 -6.64 -2.46 29.57
C LYS A 101 -5.41 -3.38 29.57
N GLY A 102 -4.35 -2.93 30.23
CA GLY A 102 -3.17 -3.73 30.49
C GLY A 102 -2.70 -3.64 31.93
N THR A 103 -1.85 -4.58 32.32
CA THR A 103 -1.14 -4.60 33.59
C THR A 103 0.32 -4.91 33.31
N LEU A 104 1.22 -3.98 33.65
CA LEU A 104 2.66 -4.14 33.47
C LEU A 104 3.24 -5.17 34.45
N GLN A 105 4.49 -5.58 34.24
CA GLN A 105 5.16 -6.55 35.12
C GLN A 105 5.33 -6.06 36.57
N ASP A 106 5.39 -4.74 36.75
CA ASP A 106 5.44 -4.09 38.07
C ASP A 106 4.06 -3.98 38.75
N GLY A 107 3.00 -4.50 38.12
CA GLY A 107 1.63 -4.45 38.64
C GLY A 107 0.87 -3.17 38.28
N SER A 108 1.50 -2.21 37.61
CA SER A 108 0.85 -0.95 37.23
C SER A 108 -0.25 -1.18 36.19
N LEU A 109 -1.42 -0.59 36.42
CA LEU A 109 -2.51 -0.58 35.46
C LEU A 109 -2.25 0.47 34.37
N VAL A 110 -2.43 0.08 33.12
CA VAL A 110 -2.17 0.93 31.96
C VAL A 110 -3.30 0.84 30.94
N ALA A 111 -3.46 1.90 30.14
CA ALA A 111 -4.30 1.91 28.94
C ALA A 111 -3.40 1.87 27.70
N VAL A 112 -3.56 0.86 26.86
CA VAL A 112 -2.77 0.65 25.64
C VAL A 112 -3.61 1.06 24.42
N LYS A 113 -3.28 2.19 23.79
CA LYS A 113 -3.90 2.65 22.53
C LYS A 113 -3.18 1.99 21.35
N VAL A 114 -3.88 1.11 20.64
CA VAL A 114 -3.43 0.46 19.40
C VAL A 114 -4.01 1.21 18.22
N LEU A 115 -3.16 1.79 17.38
CA LEU A 115 -3.59 2.55 16.22
C LEU A 115 -4.07 1.61 15.10
N SER A 116 -5.16 1.97 14.43
CA SER A 116 -5.62 1.26 13.24
C SER A 116 -4.79 1.66 12.01
N GLU A 117 -4.51 0.71 11.09
CA GLU A 117 -3.92 0.99 9.76
C GLU A 117 -4.87 1.77 8.82
N SER A 118 -5.78 2.60 9.35
CA SER A 118 -6.63 3.41 8.50
C SER A 118 -5.79 4.42 7.75
N ASN A 119 -6.13 4.64 6.48
CA ASN A 119 -5.43 5.41 5.44
C ASN A 119 -5.11 6.90 5.76
N GLY A 120 -5.25 7.34 7.01
CA GLY A 120 -4.68 8.58 7.49
C GLY A 120 -3.27 8.30 7.98
N ASN A 121 -2.28 9.02 7.46
CA ASN A 121 -0.90 8.95 7.96
C ASN A 121 -0.95 9.00 9.49
N GLY A 122 -0.33 8.03 10.16
CA GLY A 122 -0.20 7.99 11.63
C GLY A 122 0.49 9.22 12.25
N GLU A 123 0.80 10.22 11.42
CA GLU A 123 1.21 11.58 11.73
C GLU A 123 0.29 12.27 12.73
N GLU A 124 -1.03 12.07 12.70
CA GLU A 124 -1.94 12.77 13.61
C GLU A 124 -1.76 12.31 15.07
N PHE A 125 -1.49 11.01 15.29
CA PHE A 125 -1.10 10.50 16.60
C PHE A 125 0.34 10.90 16.97
N ILE A 126 1.27 10.90 16.02
CA ILE A 126 2.63 11.39 16.26
C ILE A 126 2.58 12.86 16.69
N ASN A 127 1.73 13.67 16.06
CA ASN A 127 1.52 15.07 16.40
C ASN A 127 0.91 15.23 17.80
N GLU A 128 -0.03 14.38 18.21
CA GLU A 128 -0.52 14.37 19.59
C GLU A 128 0.60 14.01 20.58
N VAL A 129 1.36 12.94 20.31
CA VAL A 129 2.47 12.50 21.17
C VAL A 129 3.57 13.56 21.24
N LEU A 130 3.91 14.22 20.13
CA LEU A 130 4.85 15.34 20.08
C LEU A 130 4.33 16.59 20.78
N LYS A 131 3.01 16.74 20.95
CA LYS A 131 2.40 17.87 21.66
C LYS A 131 2.40 17.67 23.18
N GLU A 132 2.35 16.41 23.62
CA GLU A 132 2.40 15.98 25.03
C GLU A 132 3.83 15.65 25.52
N LEU A 133 4.78 15.58 24.60
CA LEU A 133 6.22 15.48 24.85
C LEU A 133 6.83 16.89 24.90
#